data_AF-A0AAW8ANZ8-F1
#
_entry.id   AF-A0AAW8ANZ8-F1
#
_cell.length_a   1.000
_cell.length_b   1.000
_cell.length_c   1.000
_cell.angle_alpha   90.00
_cell.angle_beta   90.00
_cell.angle_gamma   90.00
#
_symmetry.space_group_name_H-M   'P 1'
#
loop_
_entity.id
_entity.type
_entity.pdbx_description
1 polymer ?
#
loop_
_entity_poly.entity_id
_entity_poly.type
_entity_poly.pdbx_seq_one_letter_code
_entity_poly.pdbx_strand_id
1 'polypeptide(L)'
;ALKRSGKASETIDGYTPAQRFFISNALVWRTKVRTEFLINQLRTDSHSPARYRVLTPMSNSPYFAQAFSCKPGSSMVATDPLSVW
;
A
#
# COMPACT_ATOMS: atom_id res chain seq x y z
N ALA A 1 -9.13 -9.98 -25.30
CA ALA A 1 -9.08 -9.92 -23.82
C ALA A 1 -8.65 -11.29 -23.29
N LEU A 2 -7.60 -11.36 -22.47
CA LEU A 2 -7.12 -12.62 -21.89
C LEU A 2 -8.23 -13.21 -21.00
N LYS A 3 -8.80 -14.35 -21.40
CA LYS A 3 -9.72 -15.13 -20.56
C LYS A 3 -8.91 -15.70 -19.39
N ARG A 4 -9.09 -15.14 -18.18
CA ARG A 4 -8.52 -15.72 -16.96
C ARG A 4 -9.34 -16.96 -16.60
N SER A 5 -8.72 -18.13 -16.69
CA SER A 5 -9.31 -19.46 -16.41
C SER A 5 -9.20 -19.88 -14.94
N GLY A 6 -8.80 -18.98 -14.03
CA GLY A 6 -8.73 -19.25 -12.59
C GLY A 6 -9.94 -18.71 -11.84
N LYS A 7 -10.27 -19.32 -10.69
CA LYS A 7 -11.26 -18.82 -9.72
C LYS A 7 -10.82 -17.44 -9.20
N ALA A 8 -11.11 -16.39 -9.96
CA ALA A 8 -10.62 -15.03 -9.70
C ALA A 8 -11.08 -14.47 -8.34
N SER A 9 -12.08 -15.10 -7.71
CA SER A 9 -12.65 -14.73 -6.42
C SER A 9 -12.09 -15.52 -5.23
N GLU A 10 -11.19 -16.49 -5.45
CA GLU A 10 -10.72 -17.35 -4.37
C GLU A 10 -9.73 -16.64 -3.44
N THR A 11 -9.93 -16.88 -2.14
CA THR A 11 -8.99 -16.48 -1.11
C THR A 11 -7.76 -17.37 -1.14
N ILE A 12 -6.58 -16.78 -1.05
CA ILE A 12 -5.30 -17.49 -0.96
C ILE A 12 -4.68 -17.05 0.36
N ASP A 13 -4.29 -18.01 1.20
CA ASP A 13 -3.75 -17.77 2.55
C ASP A 13 -4.64 -16.88 3.42
N GLY A 14 -5.97 -16.99 3.25
CA GLY A 14 -6.96 -16.20 3.97
C GLY A 14 -7.18 -14.78 3.43
N TYR A 15 -6.48 -14.37 2.38
CA TYR A 15 -6.62 -13.02 1.80
C TYR A 15 -7.43 -13.02 0.52
N THR A 16 -8.33 -12.04 0.37
CA THR A 16 -9.08 -11.82 -0.89
C THR A 16 -8.15 -11.29 -2.00
N PRO A 17 -8.52 -11.41 -3.28
CA PRO A 17 -7.73 -10.84 -4.38
C PRO A 17 -7.42 -9.35 -4.21
N ALA A 18 -8.38 -8.56 -3.72
CA ALA A 18 -8.19 -7.13 -3.45
C ALA A 18 -7.17 -6.87 -2.33
N GLN A 19 -7.24 -7.65 -1.23
CA GLN A 19 -6.24 -7.57 -0.17
C GLN A 19 -4.84 -7.95 -0.66
N ARG A 20 -4.74 -9.01 -1.48
CA ARG A 20 -3.46 -9.46 -2.05
C ARG A 20 -2.83 -8.43 -2.99
N PHE A 21 -3.61 -7.64 -3.71
CA PHE A 21 -3.10 -6.52 -4.51
C PHE A 21 -2.34 -5.52 -3.63
N PHE A 22 -2.94 -5.09 -2.53
CA PHE A 22 -2.32 -4.14 -1.61
C PHE A 22 -1.14 -4.74 -0.84
N ILE A 23 -1.22 -6.02 -0.44
CA ILE A 23 -0.10 -6.75 0.16
C ILE A 23 1.07 -6.83 -0.82
N SER A 24 0.82 -7.16 -2.09
CA SER A 24 1.85 -7.21 -3.12
C SER A 24 2.55 -5.86 -3.29
N ASN A 25 1.79 -4.75 -3.31
CA ASN A 25 2.38 -3.41 -3.34
C ASN A 25 3.29 -3.14 -2.14
N ALA A 26 2.85 -3.49 -0.92
CA ALA A 26 3.66 -3.32 0.29
C ALA A 26 4.94 -4.17 0.26
N LEU A 27 4.87 -5.39 -0.28
CA LEU A 27 6.02 -6.29 -0.41
C LEU A 27 7.11 -5.75 -1.34
N VAL A 28 6.73 -5.03 -2.42
CA VAL A 28 7.70 -4.38 -3.33
C VAL A 28 8.58 -3.37 -2.60
N TRP A 29 8.05 -2.70 -1.58
CA TRP A 29 8.75 -1.65 -0.82
C TRP A 29 9.30 -2.14 0.53
N ARG A 30 9.33 -3.46 0.77
CA ARG A 30 9.81 -4.03 2.04
C ARG A 30 11.33 -3.86 2.15
N THR A 31 11.76 -2.88 2.93
CA THR A 31 13.20 -2.57 3.12
C THR A 31 13.57 -2.39 4.59
N LYS A 32 14.81 -2.72 4.94
CA LYS A 32 15.46 -2.35 6.21
C LYS A 32 16.82 -1.74 5.89
N VAL A 33 17.04 -0.50 6.34
CA VAL A 33 18.25 0.26 6.05
C VAL A 33 18.85 0.82 7.33
N ARG A 34 20.13 1.19 7.29
CA ARG A 34 20.80 1.88 8.40
C ARG A 34 20.30 3.33 8.50
N THR A 35 20.34 3.89 9.70
CA THR A 35 19.89 5.27 9.96
C THR A 35 20.69 6.29 9.15
N GLU A 36 22.01 6.09 9.02
CA GLU A 36 22.91 6.97 8.27
C GLU A 36 22.53 6.98 6.78
N PHE A 37 22.19 5.82 6.22
CA PHE A 37 21.70 5.73 4.85
C PHE A 37 20.35 6.42 4.68
N LEU A 38 19.43 6.25 5.64
CA LEU A 38 18.12 6.93 5.59
C LEU A 38 18.28 8.46 5.65
N ILE A 39 19.18 8.98 6.48
CA ILE A 39 19.49 10.42 6.54
C ILE A 39 20.06 10.90 5.20
N ASN A 40 20.97 10.13 4.60
CA ASN A 40 21.50 10.47 3.27
C ASN A 40 20.40 10.46 2.21
N GLN A 41 19.56 9.42 2.17
CA GLN A 41 18.43 9.32 1.24
C GLN A 41 17.52 10.54 1.34
N LEU A 42 17.17 10.97 2.57
CA LEU A 42 16.34 12.16 2.79
C LEU A 42 16.94 13.45 2.20
N ARG A 43 18.25 13.51 1.99
CA ARG A 43 18.95 14.68 1.45
C ARG A 43 19.18 14.61 -0.06
N THR A 44 19.29 13.40 -0.62
CA THR A 44 19.80 13.20 -1.98
C THR A 44 18.82 12.51 -2.93
N ASP A 45 17.82 11.81 -2.43
CA ASP A 45 16.84 11.08 -3.23
C ASP A 45 15.54 11.90 -3.32
N SER A 46 15.07 12.15 -4.54
CA SER A 46 13.81 12.87 -4.78
C SER A 46 12.58 12.06 -4.39
N HIS A 47 12.73 10.76 -4.19
CA HIS A 47 11.61 9.92 -3.81
C HIS A 47 11.44 9.77 -2.30
N SER A 48 10.20 9.60 -1.89
CA SER A 48 9.88 9.29 -0.50
C SER A 48 10.54 7.98 -0.04
N PRO A 49 10.98 7.88 1.23
CA PRO A 49 11.44 6.63 1.81
C PRO A 49 10.40 5.52 1.68
N ALA A 50 10.88 4.27 1.53
CA ALA A 50 10.04 3.12 1.17
C ALA A 50 8.80 2.93 2.05
N ARG A 51 8.92 3.16 3.38
CA ARG A 51 7.78 3.11 4.32
C ARG A 51 6.65 4.07 3.90
N TYR A 52 6.99 5.29 3.52
CA TYR A 52 6.00 6.31 3.15
C TYR A 52 5.44 6.11 1.74
N ARG A 53 6.17 5.40 0.86
CA ARG A 53 5.64 4.95 -0.43
C ARG A 53 4.48 3.95 -0.31
N VAL A 54 4.32 3.32 0.84
CA VAL A 54 3.17 2.45 1.15
C VAL A 54 2.14 3.21 1.98
N LEU A 55 2.52 3.76 3.13
CA LEU A 55 1.55 4.29 4.10
C LEU A 55 0.70 5.44 3.54
N THR A 56 1.34 6.41 2.86
CA THR A 56 0.65 7.61 2.37
C THR A 56 -0.38 7.29 1.27
N PRO A 57 -0.03 6.63 0.15
CA PRO A 57 -1.02 6.34 -0.89
C PRO A 57 -2.10 5.37 -0.42
N MET A 58 -1.79 4.41 0.46
CA MET A 58 -2.80 3.46 0.96
C MET A 58 -3.81 4.13 1.89
N SER A 59 -3.36 5.04 2.77
CA SER A 59 -4.26 5.77 3.67
C SER A 59 -5.18 6.78 2.95
N ASN A 60 -4.76 7.29 1.79
CA ASN A 60 -5.58 8.13 0.91
C ASN A 60 -6.55 7.32 0.02
N SER A 61 -6.42 5.99 -0.02
CA SER A 61 -7.20 5.16 -0.95
C SER A 61 -8.49 4.62 -0.29
N PRO A 62 -9.69 5.00 -0.77
CA PRO A 62 -10.94 4.40 -0.28
C PRO A 62 -11.01 2.90 -0.57
N TYR A 63 -10.35 2.44 -1.64
CA TYR A 63 -10.29 1.03 -2.00
C TYR A 63 -9.45 0.20 -1.01
N PHE A 64 -8.40 0.77 -0.45
CA PHE A 64 -7.64 0.12 0.62
C PHE A 64 -8.51 -0.04 1.87
N ALA A 65 -9.18 1.03 2.29
CA ALA A 65 -10.09 1.01 3.43
C ALA A 65 -11.19 -0.04 3.25
N GLN A 66 -11.78 -0.14 2.05
CA GLN A 66 -12.76 -1.17 1.72
C GLN A 66 -12.17 -2.58 1.79
N ALA A 67 -11.00 -2.82 1.18
CA ALA A 67 -10.38 -4.14 1.11
C ALA A 67 -10.04 -4.72 2.48
N PHE A 68 -9.67 -3.86 3.44
CA PHE A 68 -9.33 -4.25 4.81
C PHE A 68 -10.41 -3.91 5.84
N SER A 69 -11.58 -3.45 5.37
CA SER A 69 -12.71 -3.05 6.24
C SER A 69 -12.31 -2.04 7.32
N CYS A 70 -11.43 -1.10 6.98
CA CYS A 70 -11.00 -0.04 7.90
C CYS A 70 -12.17 0.92 8.17
N LYS A 71 -12.37 1.26 9.45
CA LYS A 71 -13.41 2.21 9.88
C LYS A 71 -12.89 3.65 9.78
N PRO A 72 -13.76 4.66 9.61
CA PRO A 72 -13.36 6.06 9.74
C PRO A 72 -12.62 6.31 11.07
N GLY A 73 -11.55 7.10 11.03
CA GLY A 73 -10.67 7.35 12.17
C GLY A 73 -9.63 6.26 12.45
N SER A 74 -9.61 5.17 11.69
CA SER A 74 -8.50 4.21 11.74
C SER A 74 -7.21 4.85 11.22
N SER A 75 -6.05 4.38 11.68
CA SER A 75 -4.73 4.93 11.30
C SER A 75 -4.44 4.91 9.80
N MET A 76 -5.06 3.99 9.05
CA MET A 76 -4.92 3.85 7.60
C MET A 76 -6.11 4.44 6.83
N VAL A 77 -6.84 5.38 7.43
CA VAL A 77 -7.89 6.16 6.77
C VAL A 77 -7.59 7.63 7.01
N ALA A 78 -7.11 8.33 5.98
CA ALA A 78 -6.84 9.75 6.08
C ALA A 78 -8.13 10.54 6.34
N THR A 79 -8.09 11.52 7.24
CA THR A 79 -9.23 12.41 7.52
C THR A 79 -9.54 13.33 6.34
N ASP A 80 -8.50 13.73 5.60
CA ASP A 80 -8.57 14.54 4.40
C ASP A 80 -7.75 13.86 3.28
N PRO A 81 -8.35 12.90 2.53
CA PRO A 81 -7.62 12.13 1.53
C PRO A 81 -7.31 12.96 0.29
N LEU A 82 -6.05 12.91 -0.16
CA LEU A 82 -5.59 13.62 -1.34
C LEU A 82 -5.82 12.79 -2.62
N SER A 83 -6.43 13.41 -3.64
CA SER A 83 -6.49 12.90 -5.02
C SER A 83 -5.91 13.93 -5.98
N VAL A 84 -5.11 13.46 -6.94
CA VAL A 84 -4.42 14.32 -7.92
C VAL A 84 -4.91 14.06 -9.34
N TRP A 85 -5.17 12.79 -9.67
CA TRP A 85 -5.60 12.34 -11.00
C TRP A 85 -7.12 12.23 -11.09
#